data_AF-A0A0D6LLV0-F1
#
_entry.id   AF-A0A0D6LLV0-F1
#
_cell.length_a   1.000
_cell.length_b   1.000
_cell.length_c   1.000
_cell.angle_alpha   90.00
_cell.angle_beta   90.00
_cell.angle_gamma   90.00
#
_symmetry.space_group_name_H-M   'P 1'
#
loop_
_entity.id
_entity.type
_entity.pdbx_description
1 polymer ?
#
loop_
_entity_poly.entity_id
_entity_poly.type
_entity_poly.pdbx_seq_one_letter_code
_entity_poly.pdbx_strand_id
1 'polypeptide(L)'
;MEILSATNNVDPYNIYSTCYASSSGGRKAHIERFMRRRAGLPPRAPRSREDNVPLCDQIGNTADYLNRADVRKALHIPTSLPKWTDCSNTVEDSYHTTYYDMQSVIEQVSVAGVKILIYNGDVDTVCSHVMNRQFLTKLNRTIIGQERVNQPWRYIGENPTVAGFQLKYQGGIDFVTVRGSGHFVPEDKPREALQLIYNFVQSRDYSLPTPF
;
A
#
# COMPACT_ATOMS: atom_id res chain seq x y z
N MET A 1 6.43 -17.02 19.98
CA MET A 1 7.37 -17.36 18.88
C MET A 1 6.66 -18.09 17.71
N GLU A 2 5.36 -18.43 17.82
CA GLU A 2 4.55 -19.06 16.76
C GLU A 2 3.72 -18.08 15.89
N ILE A 3 3.46 -16.86 16.34
CA ILE A 3 2.64 -15.88 15.57
C ILE A 3 3.28 -15.52 14.22
N LEU A 4 4.61 -15.57 14.13
CA LEU A 4 5.36 -15.27 12.91
C LEU A 4 5.45 -16.46 11.93
N SER A 5 5.08 -17.69 12.34
CA SER A 5 5.05 -18.84 11.42
C SER A 5 3.69 -19.00 10.74
N ALA A 6 2.62 -18.44 11.32
CA ALA A 6 1.26 -18.48 10.76
C ALA A 6 1.12 -17.67 9.45
N THR A 7 2.04 -16.74 9.17
CA THR A 7 2.07 -15.92 7.95
C THR A 7 2.92 -16.52 6.84
N ASN A 8 3.52 -17.70 7.02
CA ASN A 8 4.43 -18.26 6.02
C ASN A 8 3.73 -18.57 4.68
N ASN A 9 2.42 -18.82 4.68
CA ASN A 9 1.64 -19.12 3.46
C ASN A 9 0.58 -18.06 3.15
N VAL A 10 0.65 -16.89 3.79
CA VAL A 10 -0.32 -15.80 3.63
C VAL A 10 0.44 -14.55 3.20
N ASP A 11 -0.02 -13.89 2.14
CA ASP A 11 0.51 -12.59 1.78
C ASP A 11 0.05 -11.54 2.81
N PRO A 12 0.95 -10.90 3.56
CA PRO A 12 0.54 -9.83 4.46
C PRO A 12 0.04 -8.59 3.69
N TYR A 13 0.44 -8.42 2.44
CA TYR A 13 -0.02 -7.32 1.60
C TYR A 13 -1.43 -7.57 1.02
N ASN A 14 -1.84 -8.82 0.82
CA ASN A 14 -3.20 -9.17 0.43
C ASN A 14 -3.58 -10.57 0.95
N ILE A 15 -4.23 -10.65 2.11
CA ILE A 15 -4.50 -11.92 2.81
C ILE A 15 -5.40 -12.91 2.06
N TYR A 16 -6.04 -12.48 0.97
CA TYR A 16 -6.84 -13.35 0.09
C TYR A 16 -6.14 -13.70 -1.22
N SER A 17 -4.96 -13.13 -1.48
CA SER A 17 -4.16 -13.46 -2.66
C SER A 17 -3.58 -14.87 -2.56
N THR A 18 -3.46 -15.53 -3.71
CA THR A 18 -2.85 -16.86 -3.80
C THR A 18 -1.36 -16.70 -4.07
N CYS A 19 -0.50 -17.25 -3.20
CA CYS A 19 0.94 -17.22 -3.43
C CYS A 19 1.35 -18.22 -4.51
N TYR A 20 1.79 -17.70 -5.65
CA TYR A 20 2.52 -18.48 -6.64
C TYR A 20 3.99 -18.51 -6.21
N ALA A 21 4.44 -19.63 -5.65
CA ALA A 21 5.81 -19.76 -5.17
C ALA A 21 6.83 -19.54 -6.31
N SER A 22 7.65 -18.49 -6.17
CA SER A 22 8.91 -18.35 -6.89
C SER A 22 10.05 -18.14 -5.88
N SER A 23 11.18 -18.80 -6.12
CA SER A 23 12.32 -18.94 -5.21
C SER A 23 13.19 -17.67 -5.08
N SER A 24 12.60 -16.50 -4.84
CA SER A 24 13.33 -15.21 -4.79
C SER A 24 13.23 -14.48 -3.44
N GLY A 25 13.86 -15.03 -2.39
CA GLY A 25 13.78 -14.65 -0.96
C GLY A 25 14.02 -13.19 -0.50
N GLY A 26 14.13 -12.19 -1.39
CA GLY A 26 14.47 -10.80 -1.04
C GLY A 26 13.39 -10.06 -0.25
N ARG A 27 12.13 -10.10 -0.70
CA ARG A 27 11.03 -9.37 -0.05
C ARG A 27 10.61 -9.99 1.28
N LYS A 28 10.74 -11.31 1.46
CA LYS A 28 10.49 -12.01 2.73
C LYS A 28 11.41 -11.46 3.83
N ALA A 29 12.71 -11.37 3.54
CA ALA A 29 13.68 -10.86 4.50
C ALA A 29 13.39 -9.40 4.87
N HIS A 30 12.90 -8.59 3.93
CA HIS A 30 12.45 -7.22 4.17
C HIS A 30 11.19 -7.17 5.05
N ILE A 31 10.13 -7.89 4.70
CA ILE A 31 8.88 -7.95 5.47
C ILE A 31 9.13 -8.47 6.89
N GLU A 32 9.87 -9.57 7.03
CA GLU A 32 10.20 -10.14 8.34
C GLU A 32 10.99 -9.14 9.19
N ARG A 33 11.95 -8.42 8.59
CA ARG A 33 12.70 -7.36 9.26
C ARG A 33 11.79 -6.20 9.68
N PHE A 34 10.93 -5.72 8.79
CA PHE A 34 9.98 -4.65 9.05
C PHE A 34 9.02 -5.01 10.20
N MET A 35 8.37 -6.17 10.12
CA MET A 35 7.43 -6.64 11.15
C MET A 35 8.12 -6.86 12.49
N ARG A 36 9.33 -7.41 12.50
CA ARG A 36 10.10 -7.63 13.74
C ARG A 36 10.57 -6.31 14.35
N ARG A 37 10.98 -5.33 13.55
CA ARG A 37 11.26 -3.96 14.03
C ARG A 37 10.01 -3.35 14.67
N ARG A 38 8.83 -3.44 14.02
CA ARG A 38 7.57 -2.93 14.60
C ARG A 38 7.16 -3.65 15.89
N ALA A 39 7.43 -4.94 16.00
CA ALA A 39 7.16 -5.73 17.19
C ALA A 39 8.24 -5.60 18.29
N GLY A 40 9.29 -4.79 18.08
CA GLY A 40 10.40 -4.65 19.03
C GLY A 40 11.26 -5.92 19.18
N LEU A 41 11.27 -6.79 18.17
CA LEU A 41 11.99 -8.07 18.19
C LEU A 41 13.39 -7.93 17.56
N PRO A 42 14.45 -8.52 18.16
CA PRO A 42 15.82 -8.42 17.66
C PRO A 42 15.98 -9.15 16.32
N PRO A 43 16.82 -8.68 15.35
CA PRO A 43 17.02 -9.32 14.05
C PRO A 43 17.34 -10.81 14.13
N ARG A 44 16.88 -11.60 13.15
CA ARG A 44 17.09 -13.05 13.16
C ARG A 44 18.52 -13.31 12.69
N ALA A 45 19.25 -14.17 13.38
CA ALA A 45 20.56 -14.63 12.90
C ALA A 45 20.40 -15.21 11.48
N PRO A 46 21.35 -14.98 10.56
CA PRO A 46 21.27 -15.50 9.21
C PRO A 46 21.23 -17.02 9.28
N ARG A 47 20.03 -17.61 9.08
CA ARG A 47 19.91 -19.05 8.87
C ARG A 47 20.26 -19.36 7.42
N SER A 48 20.86 -20.53 7.24
CA SER A 48 21.11 -21.16 5.95
C SER A 48 19.87 -21.09 5.04
N ARG A 49 20.14 -21.00 3.75
CA ARG A 49 19.27 -20.71 2.59
C ARG A 49 18.01 -21.58 2.37
N GLU A 50 17.50 -22.27 3.36
CA GLU A 50 16.30 -23.09 3.23
C GLU A 50 15.23 -22.63 4.22
N ASP A 51 14.31 -21.81 3.72
CA ASP A 51 12.95 -21.77 4.23
C ASP A 51 12.06 -21.35 3.05
N ASN A 52 11.56 -22.35 2.33
CA ASN A 52 10.48 -22.27 1.35
C ASN A 52 9.28 -21.60 2.01
N VAL A 53 9.23 -20.28 1.91
CA VAL A 53 8.08 -19.47 2.28
C VAL A 53 7.58 -18.92 0.95
N PRO A 54 6.36 -19.29 0.54
CA PRO A 54 5.74 -18.71 -0.65
C PRO A 54 5.85 -17.20 -0.59
N LEU A 55 6.69 -16.67 -1.47
CA LEU A 55 6.60 -15.27 -1.82
C LEU A 55 5.42 -15.14 -2.75
N CYS A 56 4.37 -14.45 -2.30
CA CYS A 56 3.29 -13.93 -3.13
C CYS A 56 3.79 -12.79 -4.06
N ASP A 57 5.04 -12.87 -4.50
CA ASP A 57 5.79 -11.74 -5.02
C ASP A 57 6.05 -11.95 -6.51
N GLN A 58 5.30 -11.24 -7.35
CA GLN A 58 5.53 -11.22 -8.80
C GLN A 58 6.65 -10.23 -9.19
N ILE A 59 7.70 -10.06 -8.37
CA ILE A 59 8.79 -9.10 -8.64
C ILE A 59 9.78 -9.59 -9.70
N GLY A 60 9.89 -10.91 -9.90
CA GLY A 60 10.87 -11.48 -10.84
C GLY A 60 10.75 -10.86 -12.24
N ASN A 61 9.51 -10.75 -12.75
CA ASN A 61 9.26 -10.24 -14.10
C ASN A 61 9.72 -8.78 -14.29
N THR A 62 9.46 -7.91 -13.30
CA THR A 62 9.87 -6.50 -13.35
C THR A 62 11.39 -6.37 -13.30
N ALA A 63 12.04 -7.12 -12.40
CA ALA A 63 13.49 -7.12 -12.28
C ALA A 63 14.16 -7.65 -13.55
N ASP A 64 13.64 -8.73 -14.12
CA ASP A 64 14.15 -9.32 -15.35
C ASP A 64 14.01 -8.34 -16.52
N TYR A 65 12.84 -7.70 -16.68
CA TYR A 65 12.61 -6.73 -17.74
C TYR A 65 13.51 -5.50 -17.62
N LEU A 66 13.55 -4.85 -16.43
CA LEU A 66 14.30 -3.63 -16.21
C LEU A 66 15.83 -3.83 -16.24
N ASN A 67 16.32 -5.06 -16.09
CA ASN A 67 17.74 -5.38 -16.20
C ASN A 67 18.20 -5.79 -17.60
N ARG A 68 17.30 -5.92 -18.59
CA ARG A 68 17.71 -6.17 -19.97
C ARG A 68 18.55 -5.01 -20.50
N ALA A 69 19.60 -5.32 -21.26
CA ALA A 69 20.53 -4.32 -21.77
C ALA A 69 19.85 -3.32 -22.73
N ASP A 70 18.93 -3.79 -23.57
CA ASP A 70 18.16 -2.96 -24.49
C ASP A 70 17.17 -2.05 -23.76
N VAL A 71 16.47 -2.55 -22.74
CA VAL A 71 15.58 -1.76 -21.88
C VAL A 71 16.37 -0.69 -21.12
N ARG A 72 17.50 -1.05 -20.49
CA ARG A 72 18.38 -0.08 -19.81
C ARG A 72 18.90 0.99 -20.76
N LYS A 73 19.27 0.61 -21.98
CA LYS A 73 19.70 1.56 -23.02
C LYS A 73 18.56 2.50 -23.43
N ALA A 74 17.35 1.97 -23.62
CA ALA A 74 16.16 2.74 -23.98
C ALA A 74 15.74 3.72 -22.88
N LEU A 75 15.93 3.35 -21.61
CA LEU A 75 15.71 4.20 -20.44
C LEU A 75 16.93 5.07 -20.08
N HIS A 76 17.96 5.09 -20.93
CA HIS A 76 19.19 5.88 -20.75
C HIS A 76 19.95 5.61 -19.44
N ILE A 77 19.90 4.37 -18.94
CA ILE A 77 20.59 3.97 -17.71
C ILE A 77 22.08 3.69 -18.03
N PRO A 78 23.04 4.38 -17.38
CA PRO A 78 24.46 4.10 -17.55
C PRO A 78 24.83 2.64 -17.26
N THR A 79 25.75 2.10 -18.06
CA THR A 79 26.24 0.72 -17.88
C THR A 79 27.09 0.54 -16.62
N SER A 80 27.58 1.63 -16.03
CA SER A 80 28.33 1.63 -14.77
C SER A 80 27.46 1.43 -13.53
N LEU A 81 26.14 1.62 -13.63
CA LEU A 81 25.24 1.47 -12.49
C LEU A 81 24.89 0.01 -12.23
N PRO A 82 24.64 -0.38 -10.96
CA PRO A 82 24.29 -1.75 -10.61
C PRO A 82 23.00 -2.22 -11.26
N LYS A 83 22.73 -3.53 -11.13
CA LYS A 83 21.44 -4.11 -11.50
C LYS A 83 20.32 -3.44 -10.71
N TRP A 84 19.20 -3.24 -11.38
CA TRP A 84 17.97 -2.77 -10.77
C TRP A 84 17.41 -3.85 -9.83
N THR A 85 16.93 -3.41 -8.67
CA THR A 85 16.20 -4.22 -7.69
C THR A 85 15.07 -3.37 -7.12
N ASP A 86 13.95 -3.99 -6.73
CA ASP A 86 12.77 -3.25 -6.29
C ASP A 86 13.00 -2.48 -4.97
N CYS A 87 13.70 -3.11 -4.00
CA CYS A 87 14.02 -2.52 -2.71
C CYS A 87 15.53 -2.57 -2.43
N SER A 88 16.07 -1.52 -1.80
CA SER A 88 17.47 -1.46 -1.33
C SER A 88 17.56 -1.64 0.18
N ASN A 89 18.05 -2.81 0.61
CA ASN A 89 18.30 -3.08 2.04
C ASN A 89 19.34 -2.12 2.64
N THR A 90 20.31 -1.67 1.83
CA THR A 90 21.31 -0.70 2.29
C THR A 90 20.66 0.62 2.67
N VAL A 91 19.72 1.11 1.85
CA VAL A 91 18.97 2.34 2.15
C VAL A 91 18.13 2.13 3.42
N GLU A 92 17.39 1.02 3.52
CA GLU A 92 16.58 0.69 4.70
C GLU A 92 17.41 0.63 5.99
N ASP A 93 18.56 -0.03 5.97
CA ASP A 93 19.41 -0.19 7.15
C ASP A 93 20.08 1.11 7.58
N SER A 94 20.31 2.03 6.63
CA SER A 94 20.86 3.36 6.89
C SER A 94 19.83 4.43 7.29
N TYR A 95 18.53 4.13 7.16
CA TYR A 95 17.48 5.11 7.37
C TYR A 95 17.23 5.38 8.86
N HIS A 96 17.18 6.67 9.23
CA HIS A 96 16.83 7.12 10.57
C HIS A 96 15.45 7.76 10.58
N THR A 97 14.50 7.18 11.31
CA THR A 97 13.15 7.72 11.45
C THR A 97 13.16 9.09 12.12
N THR A 98 12.68 10.12 11.42
CA THR A 98 12.58 11.50 11.93
C THR A 98 11.20 11.84 12.49
N TYR A 99 10.16 11.17 12.00
CA TYR A 99 8.76 11.39 12.40
C TYR A 99 8.13 10.06 12.79
N TYR A 100 7.55 9.98 13.99
CA TYR A 100 6.81 8.81 14.46
C TYR A 100 5.30 8.94 14.25
N ASP A 101 4.83 10.15 13.97
CA ASP A 101 3.47 10.46 13.57
C ASP A 101 3.48 11.55 12.49
N MET A 102 2.38 11.60 11.71
CA MET A 102 2.20 12.58 10.64
C MET A 102 1.06 13.56 10.94
N GLN A 103 0.58 13.62 12.20
CA GLN A 103 -0.59 14.44 12.55
C GLN A 103 -0.31 15.91 12.25
N SER A 104 0.82 16.43 12.74
CA SER A 104 1.20 17.82 12.52
C SER A 104 1.34 18.19 11.03
N VAL A 105 1.83 17.28 10.20
CA VAL A 105 1.99 17.49 8.76
C VAL A 105 0.63 17.52 8.07
N ILE A 106 -0.24 16.56 8.35
CA ILE A 106 -1.60 16.51 7.79
C ILE A 106 -2.39 17.77 8.16
N GLU A 107 -2.23 18.23 9.40
CA GLU A 107 -2.84 19.47 9.89
C GLU A 107 -2.35 20.71 9.11
N GLN A 108 -1.04 20.83 8.85
CA GLN A 108 -0.48 21.93 8.06
C GLN A 108 -0.99 21.93 6.61
N VAL A 109 -1.03 20.76 5.97
CA VAL A 109 -1.53 20.60 4.60
C VAL A 109 -3.02 20.94 4.51
N SER A 110 -3.80 20.51 5.51
CA SER A 110 -5.23 20.81 5.64
C SER A 110 -5.48 22.32 5.80
N VAL A 111 -4.72 23.00 6.69
CA VAL A 111 -4.82 24.47 6.88
C VAL A 111 -4.44 25.24 5.62
N ALA A 112 -3.50 24.73 4.82
CA ALA A 112 -3.12 25.32 3.54
C ALA A 112 -4.22 25.16 2.46
N GLY A 113 -5.33 24.48 2.75
CA GLY A 113 -6.43 24.28 1.81
C GLY A 113 -6.16 23.22 0.75
N VAL A 114 -5.12 22.40 0.93
CA VAL A 114 -4.79 21.29 0.03
C VAL A 114 -5.68 20.10 0.35
N LYS A 115 -6.33 19.53 -0.68
CA LYS A 115 -7.14 18.32 -0.53
C LYS A 115 -6.25 17.11 -0.26
N ILE A 116 -6.64 16.32 0.72
CA ILE A 116 -5.92 15.12 1.16
C ILE A 116 -6.83 13.91 0.93
N LEU A 117 -6.29 12.89 0.25
CA LEU A 117 -6.91 11.58 0.16
C LEU A 117 -6.01 10.57 0.87
N ILE A 118 -6.56 9.89 1.87
CA ILE A 118 -5.95 8.71 2.49
C ILE A 118 -6.80 7.52 2.05
N TYR A 119 -6.21 6.59 1.27
CA TYR A 119 -6.92 5.41 0.80
C TYR A 119 -6.18 4.11 1.13
N ASN A 120 -6.93 3.07 1.46
CA ASN A 120 -6.38 1.78 1.87
C ASN A 120 -7.18 0.63 1.27
N GLY A 121 -6.49 -0.42 0.84
CA GLY A 121 -7.13 -1.71 0.65
C GLY A 121 -7.57 -2.29 1.99
N ASP A 122 -8.79 -2.83 2.06
CA ASP A 122 -9.35 -3.32 3.32
C ASP A 122 -8.81 -4.68 3.77
N VAL A 123 -7.99 -5.35 2.94
CA VAL A 123 -7.39 -6.66 3.22
C VAL A 123 -5.86 -6.60 3.43
N ASP A 124 -5.27 -5.40 3.43
CA ASP A 124 -3.88 -5.15 3.82
C ASP A 124 -3.70 -5.28 5.34
N THR A 125 -2.70 -6.06 5.76
CA THR A 125 -2.33 -6.20 7.18
C THR A 125 -1.07 -5.43 7.57
N VAL A 126 -0.26 -4.98 6.62
CA VAL A 126 0.98 -4.21 6.87
C VAL A 126 0.66 -2.77 7.27
N CYS A 127 -0.22 -2.11 6.52
CA CYS A 127 -0.67 -0.74 6.73
C CYS A 127 -2.20 -0.66 6.72
N SER A 128 -2.84 -1.46 7.57
CA SER A 128 -4.29 -1.69 7.52
C SER A 128 -5.14 -0.43 7.60
N HIS A 129 -6.31 -0.50 6.98
CA HIS A 129 -7.32 0.56 7.04
C HIS A 129 -7.77 0.87 8.49
N VAL A 130 -7.72 -0.12 9.40
CA VAL A 130 -8.05 0.07 10.82
C VAL A 130 -7.04 1.01 11.50
N MET A 131 -5.74 0.82 11.24
CA MET A 131 -4.69 1.69 11.78
C MET A 131 -4.84 3.12 11.27
N ASN A 132 -5.12 3.29 9.97
CA ASN A 132 -5.34 4.61 9.37
C ASN A 132 -6.60 5.28 9.91
N ARG A 133 -7.68 4.51 10.14
CA ARG A 133 -8.89 5.03 10.79
C ARG A 133 -8.63 5.48 12.23
N GLN A 134 -7.81 4.76 12.99
CA GLN A 134 -7.40 5.19 14.33
C GLN A 134 -6.57 6.48 14.28
N PHE A 135 -5.66 6.62 13.32
CA PHE A 135 -4.90 7.86 13.09
C PHE A 135 -5.85 9.03 12.81
N LEU A 136 -6.80 8.87 11.89
CA LEU A 136 -7.78 9.89 11.54
C LEU A 136 -8.68 10.30 12.71
N THR A 137 -9.09 9.35 13.55
CA THR A 137 -9.85 9.66 14.78
C THR A 137 -9.04 10.57 15.72
N LYS A 138 -7.71 10.40 15.80
CA LYS A 138 -6.84 11.24 16.63
C LYS A 138 -6.69 12.67 16.10
N LEU A 139 -6.96 12.93 14.81
CA LEU A 139 -7.02 14.28 14.27
C LEU A 139 -8.20 15.08 14.85
N ASN A 140 -9.19 14.41 15.47
CA ASN A 140 -10.34 15.04 16.12
C ASN A 140 -11.10 16.02 15.19
N ARG A 141 -11.20 15.68 13.91
CA ARG A 141 -11.91 16.48 12.91
C ARG A 141 -13.38 16.06 12.81
N THR A 142 -14.25 17.02 12.55
CA THR A 142 -15.68 16.75 12.32
C THR A 142 -15.87 16.02 10.99
N ILE A 143 -16.56 14.87 11.02
CA ILE A 143 -17.01 14.17 9.82
C ILE A 143 -18.15 14.97 9.19
N ILE A 144 -18.08 15.19 7.88
CA ILE A 144 -19.02 16.01 7.09
C ILE A 144 -19.72 15.18 6.01
N GLY A 145 -20.80 15.73 5.46
CA GLY A 145 -21.60 15.09 4.43
C GLY A 145 -22.72 14.20 4.98
N GLN A 146 -23.35 13.41 4.09
CA GLN A 146 -24.40 12.45 4.45
C GLN A 146 -23.87 11.24 5.28
N GLU A 147 -22.58 11.26 5.64
CA GLU A 147 -21.75 10.07 5.90
C GLU A 147 -21.39 9.89 7.37
N ARG A 148 -22.36 10.01 8.28
CA ARG A 148 -22.11 9.76 9.71
C ARG A 148 -21.64 8.33 10.03
N VAL A 149 -21.73 7.39 9.07
CA VAL A 149 -21.38 5.97 9.27
C VAL A 149 -20.86 5.29 7.98
N ASN A 150 -19.66 5.63 7.48
CA ASN A 150 -18.99 4.93 6.36
C ASN A 150 -19.89 4.77 5.12
N GLN A 151 -20.01 5.80 4.29
CA GLN A 151 -20.88 5.71 3.10
C GLN A 151 -20.23 4.80 2.04
N PRO A 152 -20.95 3.82 1.48
CA PRO A 152 -20.40 3.03 0.39
C PRO A 152 -20.21 3.87 -0.87
N TRP A 153 -18.99 3.90 -1.42
CA TRP A 153 -18.78 4.39 -2.78
C TRP A 153 -18.84 3.23 -3.77
N ARG A 154 -19.24 3.53 -5.01
CA ARG A 154 -19.50 2.52 -6.02
C ARG A 154 -18.61 2.70 -7.24
N TYR A 155 -18.03 1.61 -7.72
CA TYR A 155 -17.49 1.58 -9.07
C TYR A 155 -18.65 1.56 -10.07
N ILE A 156 -18.63 2.47 -11.04
CA ILE A 156 -19.67 2.60 -12.07
C ILE A 156 -19.04 2.25 -13.42
N GLY A 157 -18.99 0.95 -13.72
CA GLY A 157 -18.59 0.43 -15.02
C GLY A 157 -19.55 -0.66 -15.49
N GLU A 158 -19.03 -1.68 -16.20
CA GLU A 158 -19.84 -2.80 -16.74
C GLU A 158 -20.69 -3.51 -15.68
N ASN A 159 -20.19 -3.60 -14.44
CA ASN A 159 -20.92 -4.17 -13.30
C ASN A 159 -20.80 -3.25 -12.08
N PRO A 160 -21.78 -2.37 -11.84
CA PRO A 160 -21.75 -1.47 -10.71
C PRO A 160 -21.74 -2.23 -9.39
N THR A 161 -20.70 -2.01 -8.58
CA THR A 161 -20.51 -2.71 -7.31
C THR A 161 -20.03 -1.74 -6.24
N VAL A 162 -20.24 -2.12 -4.97
CA VAL A 162 -19.65 -1.37 -3.85
C VAL A 162 -18.15 -1.59 -3.89
N ALA A 163 -17.42 -0.53 -4.20
CA ALA A 163 -15.97 -0.53 -4.33
C ALA A 163 -15.27 -0.25 -3.01
N GLY A 164 -16.01 0.18 -1.98
CA GLY A 164 -15.53 0.32 -0.61
C GLY A 164 -16.35 1.35 0.15
N PHE A 165 -15.75 1.99 1.14
CA PHE A 165 -16.41 2.98 1.99
C PHE A 165 -15.62 4.27 2.06
N GLN A 166 -16.31 5.41 2.16
CA GLN A 166 -15.73 6.73 2.29
C GLN A 166 -16.17 7.43 3.58
N LEU A 167 -15.29 8.27 4.09
CA LEU A 167 -15.55 9.28 5.12
C LEU A 167 -14.90 10.58 4.69
N LYS A 168 -15.63 11.69 4.82
CA LYS A 168 -15.11 13.03 4.56
C LYS A 168 -15.01 13.82 5.86
N TYR A 169 -13.90 14.48 6.08
CA TYR A 169 -13.65 15.29 7.27
C TYR A 169 -13.52 16.76 6.89
N GLN A 170 -13.89 17.65 7.82
CA GLN A 170 -13.56 19.07 7.71
C GLN A 170 -12.05 19.26 7.47
N GLY A 171 -11.71 20.32 6.73
CA GLY A 171 -10.32 20.58 6.34
C GLY A 171 -9.87 19.80 5.10
N GLY A 172 -10.82 19.26 4.31
CA GLY A 172 -10.53 18.66 3.00
C GLY A 172 -9.79 17.34 3.06
N ILE A 173 -10.08 16.52 4.09
CA ILE A 173 -9.46 15.21 4.28
C ILE A 173 -10.50 14.13 3.99
N ASP A 174 -10.23 13.31 2.99
CA ASP A 174 -11.06 12.18 2.61
C ASP A 174 -10.34 10.88 3.00
N PHE A 175 -11.09 9.94 3.57
CA PHE A 175 -10.64 8.60 3.87
C PHE A 175 -11.47 7.58 3.10
N VAL A 176 -10.81 6.74 2.31
CA VAL A 176 -11.49 5.79 1.43
C VAL A 176 -10.90 4.39 1.57
N THR A 177 -11.74 3.40 1.86
CA THR A 177 -11.35 1.99 1.73
C THR A 177 -11.65 1.48 0.33
N VAL A 178 -10.85 0.53 -0.14
CA VAL A 178 -11.08 -0.21 -1.40
C VAL A 178 -11.29 -1.69 -1.08
N ARG A 179 -12.49 -2.16 -1.35
CA ARG A 179 -13.00 -3.47 -0.95
C ARG A 179 -12.29 -4.60 -1.71
N GLY A 180 -11.77 -5.57 -0.96
CA GLY A 180 -11.09 -6.74 -1.48
C GLY A 180 -9.73 -6.41 -2.10
N SER A 181 -9.15 -5.28 -1.72
CA SER A 181 -7.84 -4.84 -2.16
C SER A 181 -6.84 -4.95 -1.03
N GLY A 182 -5.61 -5.33 -1.35
CA GLY A 182 -4.47 -5.32 -0.46
C GLY A 182 -3.72 -3.98 -0.47
N HIS A 183 -2.42 -4.05 -0.17
CA HIS A 183 -1.52 -2.91 -0.03
C HIS A 183 -1.33 -2.16 -1.35
N PHE A 184 -1.28 -2.89 -2.47
CA PHE A 184 -1.11 -2.33 -3.81
C PHE A 184 -2.48 -2.17 -4.48
N VAL A 185 -3.24 -1.16 -4.02
CA VAL A 185 -4.61 -0.95 -4.48
C VAL A 185 -4.78 -0.91 -6.01
N PRO A 186 -3.92 -0.21 -6.77
CA PRO A 186 -4.01 -0.23 -8.24
C PRO A 186 -3.66 -1.57 -8.88
N GLU A 187 -2.93 -2.45 -8.20
CA GLU A 187 -2.60 -3.80 -8.69
C GLU A 187 -3.79 -4.75 -8.48
N ASP A 188 -4.39 -4.75 -7.29
CA ASP A 188 -5.51 -5.63 -6.94
C ASP A 188 -6.84 -5.19 -7.55
N LYS A 189 -7.08 -3.87 -7.62
CA LYS A 189 -8.34 -3.23 -8.02
C LYS A 189 -8.10 -2.07 -8.99
N PRO A 190 -7.53 -2.33 -10.18
CA PRO A 190 -7.12 -1.27 -11.11
C PRO A 190 -8.28 -0.37 -11.57
N ARG A 191 -9.46 -0.94 -11.82
CA ARG A 191 -10.63 -0.19 -12.32
C ARG A 191 -11.18 0.76 -11.25
N GLU A 192 -11.32 0.24 -10.04
CA GLU A 192 -11.79 0.99 -8.88
C GLU A 192 -10.76 2.06 -8.47
N ALA A 193 -9.47 1.73 -8.45
CA ALA A 193 -8.39 2.66 -8.14
C ALA A 193 -8.35 3.84 -9.13
N LEU A 194 -8.52 3.56 -10.42
CA LEU A 194 -8.54 4.57 -11.46
C LEU A 194 -9.73 5.53 -11.30
N GLN A 195 -10.93 4.99 -11.02
CA GLN A 195 -12.10 5.82 -10.75
C GLN A 195 -11.92 6.68 -9.48
N LEU A 196 -11.39 6.09 -8.40
CA LEU A 196 -11.11 6.79 -7.14
C LEU A 196 -10.16 7.97 -7.35
N ILE A 197 -8.99 7.72 -7.98
CA ILE A 197 -7.97 8.75 -8.21
C ILE A 197 -8.48 9.82 -9.16
N TYR A 198 -9.16 9.44 -10.25
CA TYR A 198 -9.71 10.39 -11.21
C TYR A 198 -10.74 11.32 -10.53
N ASN A 199 -11.69 10.76 -9.78
CA ASN A 199 -12.71 11.56 -9.11
C ASN A 199 -12.14 12.43 -7.99
N PHE A 200 -11.10 11.96 -7.27
CA PHE A 200 -10.38 12.79 -6.31
C PHE A 200 -9.75 14.02 -6.98
N VAL A 201 -8.97 13.81 -8.03
CA VAL A 201 -8.29 14.89 -8.77
C VAL A 201 -9.31 15.88 -9.34
N GLN A 202 -10.41 15.39 -9.89
CA GLN A 202 -11.48 16.22 -10.44
C GLN A 202 -12.39 16.84 -9.37
N SER A 203 -12.18 16.54 -8.08
CA SER A 203 -13.03 17.02 -6.99
C SER A 203 -14.50 16.63 -7.11
N ARG A 204 -14.77 15.41 -7.59
CA ARG A 204 -16.11 14.88 -7.84
C ARG A 204 -16.47 13.78 -6.84
N ASP A 205 -17.73 13.35 -6.87
CA ASP A 205 -18.17 12.18 -6.11
C ASP A 205 -17.45 10.91 -6.58
N TYR A 206 -16.98 10.07 -5.65
CA TYR A 206 -16.26 8.84 -5.99
C TYR A 206 -17.12 7.82 -6.73
N SER A 207 -18.45 7.94 -6.67
CA SER A 207 -19.40 7.07 -7.36
C SER A 207 -19.80 7.59 -8.75
N LEU A 208 -18.96 8.41 -9.39
CA LEU A 208 -19.14 8.82 -10.77
C LEU A 208 -18.23 8.01 -11.70
N PRO A 209 -18.72 7.64 -12.91
CA PRO A 209 -17.92 6.90 -13.87
C PRO A 209 -16.75 7.74 -14.41
N THR A 210 -15.70 7.05 -14.84
CA THR A 210 -14.61 7.63 -15.63
C THR A 210 -15.00 7.80 -17.09
N PRO A 211 -14.37 8.72 -17.84
CA PRO A 211 -14.69 8.97 -19.25
C PRO A 211 -14.08 7.95 -20.24
N PHE A 212 -13.44 6.89 -19.75
CA PHE A 212 -12.75 5.85 -20.52
C PHE A 212 -13.21 4.46 -20.08
#